data_AF-A0AAE0QU18-F1
#
_entry.id   AF-A0AAE0QU18-F1
#
_cell.length_a   1.000
_cell.length_b   1.000
_cell.length_c   1.000
_cell.angle_alpha   90.00
_cell.angle_beta   90.00
_cell.angle_gamma   90.00
#
_symmetry.space_group_name_H-M   'P 1'
#
loop_
_entity.id
_entity.type
_entity.pdbx_description
1 polymer ?
#
loop_
_entity_poly.entity_id
_entity_poly.type
_entity_poly.pdbx_seq_one_letter_code
_entity_poly.pdbx_strand_id
1 'polypeptide(L)'
;MAEVIGKEIACSLLNLRVLRLRANQLKLVPMGAFSHLANLTVLDLSGNKLVILVDFTFQDLRRLQKLEVGDNDLVYISNKAFLGLTGLRELTIERCNLTSISGQALSYLRGLVSLRLRYLNIVSLEEQNFHKLGGLRGLEIDHWPFLEYISPYSFQGLSLSWLFITNTNITTVPSGALRNLINLSSLNLSHNPISVLESWALRDLVNLKDLHLVGTNLMCVQPYGLGGLQQIRLLNLSNNRLVTLEEGSFHSVNTLEMLRVDGNPLSCDCRLLWILQRRKTLNFDGKFPVCARPAEVQVTPTLVSGGAVSPTLVSGGAVTPPTLVSGGAVTPTLVSGGAVTPPTLVSGGAVTPTLVSGGAVTPPTLVSGGAVTPTLLSGGAVTPPTLVSGGAVTPPTLVSVGAVTPPTLVSGGAVTPPTLVSGGAVTPPTLVSGGAVTPPTLVSGGAVTPPTLVSGGAVTPPTLVSGGAVTPPTLVSGGAVTPPTLVEQ
;
A
#
# COMPACT_ATOMS: atom_id res chain seq x y z
N MET A 1 -40.85 26.11 -30.44
CA MET A 1 -41.12 26.57 -29.05
C MET A 1 -41.71 25.36 -28.36
N ALA A 2 -40.89 24.56 -27.68
CA ALA A 2 -41.37 23.34 -27.05
C ALA A 2 -42.08 23.74 -25.75
N GLU A 3 -43.40 23.64 -25.71
CA GLU A 3 -44.13 23.60 -24.43
C GLU A 3 -43.60 22.40 -23.65
N VAL A 4 -42.90 22.68 -22.54
CA VAL A 4 -42.27 21.64 -21.71
C VAL A 4 -43.32 20.60 -21.29
N ILE A 5 -44.50 21.07 -20.89
CA ILE A 5 -45.73 20.31 -20.68
C ILE A 5 -46.87 21.32 -20.91
N GLY A 6 -47.73 21.12 -21.92
CA GLY A 6 -48.91 21.96 -22.10
C GLY A 6 -49.80 21.89 -20.86
N LYS A 7 -50.42 23.02 -20.48
CA LYS A 7 -51.21 23.15 -19.24
C LYS A 7 -52.28 22.06 -19.08
N GLU A 8 -52.85 21.61 -20.20
CA GLU A 8 -53.85 20.54 -20.26
C GLU A 8 -53.29 19.17 -19.89
N ILE A 9 -52.05 18.85 -20.30
CA ILE A 9 -51.39 17.58 -20.01
C ILE A 9 -51.05 17.51 -18.51
N ALA A 10 -50.59 18.62 -17.92
CA ALA A 10 -50.25 18.69 -16.50
C ALA A 10 -51.47 18.41 -15.59
N CYS A 11 -52.66 18.87 -15.95
CA CYS A 11 -53.91 18.60 -15.22
C CYS A 11 -54.27 17.10 -15.17
N SER A 12 -53.84 16.30 -16.15
CA SER A 12 -54.10 14.85 -16.19
C SER A 12 -53.08 14.01 -15.40
N LEU A 13 -51.98 14.63 -14.95
CA LEU A 13 -50.81 13.96 -14.35
C LEU A 13 -50.64 14.23 -12.84
N LEU A 14 -51.72 14.49 -12.10
CA LEU A 14 -51.69 14.88 -10.68
C LEU A 14 -51.00 13.87 -9.74
N ASN A 15 -50.88 12.61 -10.16
CA ASN A 15 -50.22 11.55 -9.40
C ASN A 15 -48.77 11.31 -9.80
N LEU A 16 -48.23 12.06 -10.77
CA LEU A 16 -46.88 11.90 -11.27
C LEU A 16 -45.85 12.20 -10.16
N ARG A 17 -44.95 11.24 -9.93
CA ARG A 17 -43.90 11.35 -8.90
C ARG A 17 -42.51 11.57 -9.49
N VAL A 18 -42.27 11.13 -10.72
CA VAL A 18 -40.98 11.20 -11.38
C VAL A 18 -41.20 11.74 -12.79
N LEU A 19 -40.49 12.81 -13.12
CA LEU A 19 -40.50 13.42 -14.45
C LEU A 19 -39.05 13.56 -14.90
N ARG A 20 -38.69 12.88 -15.98
CA ARG A 20 -37.36 12.99 -16.60
C ARG A 20 -37.52 13.58 -17.97
N LEU A 21 -36.95 14.77 -18.15
CA LEU A 21 -36.85 15.49 -19.41
C LEU A 21 -35.39 15.60 -19.85
N ARG A 22 -34.56 14.63 -19.44
CA ARG A 22 -33.14 14.57 -19.75
C ARG A 22 -32.88 14.47 -21.26
N ALA A 23 -31.77 15.05 -21.73
CA ALA A 23 -31.30 14.92 -23.12
C ALA A 23 -32.32 15.44 -24.15
N ASN A 24 -33.00 16.54 -23.82
CA ASN A 24 -33.94 17.22 -24.72
C ASN A 24 -33.32 18.54 -25.25
N GLN A 25 -34.12 19.36 -25.92
CA GLN A 25 -33.69 20.61 -26.56
C GLN A 25 -34.29 21.85 -25.86
N LEU A 26 -34.62 21.75 -24.57
CA LEU A 26 -35.27 22.83 -23.83
C LEU A 26 -34.31 24.00 -23.65
N LYS A 27 -34.71 25.19 -24.11
CA LYS A 27 -33.92 26.43 -23.97
C LYS A 27 -34.31 27.27 -22.75
N LEU A 28 -35.55 27.09 -22.31
CA LEU A 28 -36.15 27.77 -21.18
C LEU A 28 -37.23 26.87 -20.59
N VAL A 29 -37.39 26.94 -19.27
CA VAL A 29 -38.60 26.47 -18.59
C VAL A 29 -39.42 27.70 -18.19
N PRO A 30 -40.60 27.93 -18.78
CA PRO A 30 -41.41 29.09 -18.42
C PRO A 30 -41.97 28.94 -17.00
N MET A 31 -42.29 30.07 -16.37
CA MET A 31 -42.99 30.10 -15.08
C MET A 31 -44.30 29.29 -15.19
N GLY A 32 -44.56 28.45 -14.19
CA GLY A 32 -45.78 27.62 -14.16
C GLY A 32 -45.77 26.39 -15.07
N ALA A 33 -44.65 26.08 -15.75
CA ALA A 33 -44.52 24.86 -16.57
C ALA A 33 -44.80 23.56 -15.80
N PHE A 34 -44.58 23.57 -14.49
CA PHE A 34 -44.85 22.43 -13.60
C PHE A 34 -46.01 22.69 -12.65
N SER A 35 -46.87 23.66 -12.97
CA SER A 35 -48.10 23.89 -12.22
C SER A 35 -48.91 22.59 -12.13
N HIS A 36 -49.56 22.38 -10.98
CA HIS A 36 -50.36 21.19 -10.69
C HIS A 36 -49.60 19.86 -10.48
N LEU A 37 -48.29 19.80 -10.73
CA LEU A 37 -47.46 18.61 -10.44
C LEU A 37 -47.00 18.55 -8.97
N ALA A 38 -47.89 18.84 -8.03
CA ALA A 38 -47.56 19.00 -6.61
C ALA A 38 -47.06 17.70 -5.92
N ASN A 39 -47.31 16.54 -6.52
CA ASN A 39 -46.84 15.23 -6.04
C ASN A 39 -45.47 14.81 -6.60
N LEU A 40 -44.85 15.64 -7.44
CA LEU A 40 -43.57 15.33 -8.03
C LEU A 40 -42.47 15.27 -6.96
N THR A 41 -41.67 14.21 -6.99
CA THR A 41 -40.57 13.94 -6.05
C THR A 41 -39.21 13.99 -6.73
N VAL A 42 -39.14 13.68 -8.03
CA VAL A 42 -37.90 13.73 -8.82
C VAL A 42 -38.17 14.47 -10.12
N LEU A 43 -37.35 15.47 -10.40
CA LEU A 43 -37.34 16.23 -11.64
C LEU A 43 -35.92 16.25 -12.20
N ASP A 44 -35.76 15.75 -13.41
CA ASP A 44 -34.48 15.75 -14.14
C ASP A 44 -34.63 16.57 -15.43
N LEU A 45 -33.94 17.70 -15.47
CA LEU A 45 -33.85 18.62 -16.61
C LEU A 45 -32.45 18.60 -17.24
N SER A 46 -31.63 17.59 -16.93
CA SER A 46 -30.23 17.56 -17.38
C SER A 46 -30.09 17.34 -18.88
N GLY A 47 -28.96 17.76 -19.48
CA GLY A 47 -28.70 17.54 -20.90
C GLY A 47 -29.65 18.32 -21.80
N ASN A 48 -30.01 19.53 -21.41
CA ASN A 48 -30.84 20.45 -22.19
C ASN A 48 -29.99 21.66 -22.64
N LYS A 49 -30.62 22.73 -23.08
CA LYS A 49 -29.98 23.98 -23.54
C LYS A 49 -30.44 25.18 -22.70
N LEU A 50 -30.74 24.94 -21.41
CA LEU A 50 -31.25 25.96 -20.51
C LEU A 50 -30.15 27.00 -20.25
N VAL A 51 -30.44 28.27 -20.52
CA VAL A 51 -29.49 29.37 -20.30
C VAL A 51 -29.68 30.04 -18.94
N ILE A 52 -30.91 30.03 -18.44
CA ILE A 52 -31.32 30.68 -17.20
C ILE A 52 -32.37 29.84 -16.47
N LEU A 53 -32.27 29.79 -15.14
CA LEU A 53 -33.38 29.40 -14.27
C LEU A 53 -34.09 30.66 -13.78
N VAL A 54 -35.31 30.89 -14.28
CA VAL A 54 -36.07 32.10 -13.98
C VAL A 54 -36.76 32.00 -12.62
N ASP A 55 -37.10 33.14 -12.03
CA ASP A 55 -37.84 33.21 -10.78
C ASP A 55 -39.15 32.39 -10.86
N PHE A 56 -39.50 31.74 -9.75
CA PHE A 56 -40.76 31.00 -9.60
C PHE A 56 -40.92 29.76 -10.49
N THR A 57 -39.88 29.34 -11.24
CA THR A 57 -39.93 28.15 -12.12
C THR A 57 -40.46 26.90 -11.40
N PHE A 58 -40.07 26.70 -10.14
CA PHE A 58 -40.39 25.49 -9.36
C PHE A 58 -41.34 25.74 -8.18
N GLN A 59 -42.09 26.85 -8.18
CA GLN A 59 -42.85 27.33 -7.01
C GLN A 59 -43.85 26.32 -6.42
N ASP A 60 -44.47 25.50 -7.26
CA ASP A 60 -45.50 24.55 -6.84
C ASP A 60 -44.94 23.18 -6.41
N LEU A 61 -43.65 22.92 -6.63
CA LEU A 61 -43.01 21.62 -6.44
C LEU A 61 -42.58 21.37 -4.99
N ARG A 62 -43.51 21.55 -4.03
CA ARG A 62 -43.22 21.49 -2.58
C ARG A 62 -42.78 20.10 -2.08
N ARG A 63 -43.16 19.03 -2.78
CA ARG A 63 -42.80 17.64 -2.45
C ARG A 63 -41.55 17.14 -3.18
N LEU A 64 -40.95 17.98 -4.03
CA LEU A 64 -39.77 17.60 -4.80
C LEU A 64 -38.61 17.34 -3.84
N GLN A 65 -37.99 16.17 -3.98
CA GLN A 65 -36.88 15.71 -3.13
C GLN A 65 -35.55 15.81 -3.87
N LYS A 66 -35.56 15.59 -5.19
CA LYS A 66 -34.37 15.59 -6.04
C LYS A 66 -34.59 16.41 -7.30
N LEU A 67 -33.66 17.34 -7.56
CA LEU A 67 -33.64 18.18 -8.75
C LEU A 67 -32.26 18.08 -9.43
N GLU A 68 -32.26 17.71 -10.71
CA GLU A 68 -31.08 17.68 -11.57
C GLU A 68 -31.24 18.71 -12.70
N VAL A 69 -30.32 19.67 -12.79
CA VAL A 69 -30.31 20.73 -13.82
C VAL A 69 -28.97 20.81 -14.55
N GLY A 70 -28.10 19.81 -14.39
CA GLY A 70 -26.76 19.79 -14.98
C GLY A 70 -26.75 19.60 -16.49
N ASP A 71 -25.56 19.66 -17.11
CA ASP A 71 -25.38 19.52 -18.56
C ASP A 71 -26.30 20.48 -19.34
N ASN A 72 -26.25 21.77 -18.96
CA ASN A 72 -27.01 22.85 -19.57
C ASN A 72 -26.09 24.06 -19.77
N ASP A 73 -26.52 24.99 -20.63
CA ASP A 73 -25.82 26.25 -20.87
C ASP A 73 -26.09 27.30 -19.79
N LEU A 74 -26.34 26.90 -18.54
CA LEU A 74 -26.79 27.79 -17.48
C LEU A 74 -25.69 28.80 -17.15
N VAL A 75 -25.96 30.07 -17.44
CA VAL A 75 -25.07 31.21 -17.11
C VAL A 75 -25.54 31.91 -15.84
N TYR A 76 -26.84 31.85 -15.55
CA TYR A 76 -27.44 32.57 -14.43
C TYR A 76 -28.59 31.80 -13.78
N ILE A 77 -28.66 31.86 -12.45
CA ILE A 77 -29.79 31.36 -11.64
C ILE A 77 -30.40 32.57 -10.94
N SER A 78 -31.66 32.87 -11.24
CA SER A 78 -32.35 34.00 -10.64
C SER A 78 -32.56 33.81 -9.14
N ASN A 79 -32.63 34.92 -8.40
CA ASN A 79 -32.65 34.93 -6.94
C ASN A 79 -33.82 34.19 -6.32
N LYS A 80 -34.96 34.03 -7.01
CA LYS A 80 -36.14 33.29 -6.54
C LYS A 80 -36.41 32.04 -7.37
N ALA A 81 -35.43 31.54 -8.12
CA ALA A 81 -35.59 30.35 -8.96
C ALA A 81 -36.01 29.12 -8.16
N PHE A 82 -35.44 28.93 -6.96
CA PHE A 82 -35.71 27.80 -6.07
C PHE A 82 -36.79 28.07 -5.02
N LEU A 83 -37.52 29.19 -5.13
CA LEU A 83 -38.65 29.45 -4.23
C LEU A 83 -39.69 28.32 -4.37
N GLY A 84 -40.20 27.82 -3.25
CA GLY A 84 -41.22 26.76 -3.21
C GLY A 84 -40.67 25.34 -3.05
N LEU A 85 -39.38 25.13 -3.29
CA LEU A 85 -38.69 23.82 -3.16
C LEU A 85 -38.40 23.44 -1.69
N THR A 86 -39.40 23.51 -0.82
CA THR A 86 -39.24 23.30 0.63
C THR A 86 -38.94 21.86 1.02
N GLY A 87 -39.32 20.89 0.17
CA GLY A 87 -39.06 19.46 0.37
C GLY A 87 -37.74 18.95 -0.20
N LEU A 88 -36.96 19.80 -0.88
CA LEU A 88 -35.78 19.38 -1.62
C LEU A 88 -34.68 18.93 -0.67
N ARG A 89 -34.17 17.72 -0.90
CA ARG A 89 -33.09 17.11 -0.09
C ARG A 89 -31.78 17.03 -0.84
N GLU A 90 -31.83 16.85 -2.15
CA GLU A 90 -30.67 16.74 -3.01
C GLU A 90 -30.75 17.69 -4.20
N LEU A 91 -29.71 18.50 -4.38
CA LEU A 91 -29.51 19.36 -5.53
C LEU A 91 -28.16 19.05 -6.14
N THR A 92 -28.15 18.78 -7.45
CA THR A 92 -26.92 18.64 -8.23
C THR A 92 -26.93 19.64 -9.37
N ILE A 93 -25.91 20.49 -9.41
CA ILE A 93 -25.63 21.41 -10.50
C ILE A 93 -24.27 20.99 -11.07
N GLU A 94 -24.26 20.52 -12.31
CA GLU A 94 -23.01 20.11 -12.95
C GLU A 94 -22.90 20.59 -14.39
N ARG A 95 -21.67 20.79 -14.88
CA ARG A 95 -21.38 21.18 -16.28
C ARG A 95 -22.24 22.36 -16.74
N CYS A 96 -22.21 23.44 -15.96
CA CYS A 96 -22.91 24.70 -16.24
C CYS A 96 -21.89 25.83 -16.32
N ASN A 97 -22.20 26.90 -17.06
CA ASN A 97 -21.32 28.04 -17.23
C ASN A 97 -21.60 29.17 -16.22
N LEU A 98 -21.87 28.80 -14.96
CA LEU A 98 -22.13 29.76 -13.89
C LEU A 98 -20.83 30.50 -13.52
N THR A 99 -20.94 31.82 -13.37
CA THR A 99 -19.83 32.66 -12.92
C THR A 99 -19.78 32.83 -11.40
N SER A 100 -20.88 32.58 -10.70
CA SER A 100 -20.98 32.68 -9.25
C SER A 100 -22.11 31.80 -8.69
N ILE A 101 -22.07 31.53 -7.38
CA ILE A 101 -23.17 30.90 -6.64
C ILE A 101 -24.05 31.98 -6.03
N SER A 102 -25.35 31.98 -6.36
CA SER A 102 -26.32 32.86 -5.70
C SER A 102 -26.73 32.29 -4.35
N GLY A 103 -26.15 32.82 -3.27
CA GLY A 103 -26.58 32.50 -1.90
C GLY A 103 -28.05 32.86 -1.64
N GLN A 104 -28.59 33.87 -2.33
CA GLN A 104 -30.00 34.24 -2.25
C GLN A 104 -30.91 33.14 -2.84
N ALA A 105 -30.58 32.60 -4.01
CA ALA A 105 -31.33 31.51 -4.62
C ALA A 105 -31.31 30.26 -3.75
N LEU A 106 -30.14 29.89 -3.22
CA LEU A 106 -30.00 28.73 -2.34
C LEU A 106 -30.69 28.91 -0.99
N SER A 107 -30.90 30.14 -0.53
CA SER A 107 -31.48 30.42 0.81
C SER A 107 -32.89 29.86 1.04
N TYR A 108 -33.62 29.56 -0.03
CA TYR A 108 -34.95 28.96 0.01
C TYR A 108 -34.92 27.45 0.30
N LEU A 109 -33.77 26.78 0.09
CA LEU A 109 -33.60 25.33 0.19
C LEU A 109 -33.30 24.88 1.63
N ARG A 110 -34.16 25.26 2.59
CA ARG A 110 -33.93 25.01 4.03
C ARG A 110 -33.89 23.52 4.42
N GLY A 111 -34.50 22.65 3.61
CA GLY A 111 -34.53 21.20 3.80
C GLY A 111 -33.38 20.44 3.12
N LEU A 112 -32.49 21.14 2.43
CA LEU A 112 -31.43 20.53 1.63
C LEU A 112 -30.42 19.81 2.53
N VAL A 113 -30.12 18.57 2.18
CA VAL A 113 -29.20 17.69 2.93
C VAL A 113 -27.88 17.54 2.19
N SER A 114 -27.92 17.41 0.86
CA SER A 114 -26.74 17.25 0.02
C SER A 114 -26.77 18.25 -1.15
N LEU A 115 -25.69 19.00 -1.30
CA LEU A 115 -25.45 19.90 -2.42
C LEU A 115 -24.19 19.45 -3.16
N ARG A 116 -24.33 19.15 -4.46
CA ARG A 116 -23.21 18.77 -5.33
C ARG A 116 -23.07 19.78 -6.44
N LEU A 117 -21.89 20.39 -6.53
CA LEU A 117 -21.55 21.38 -7.53
C LEU A 117 -20.31 20.92 -8.29
N ARG A 118 -20.48 20.42 -9.51
CA ARG A 118 -19.41 19.76 -10.26
C ARG A 118 -19.13 20.45 -11.60
N TYR A 119 -17.87 20.48 -12.04
CA TYR A 119 -17.53 21.00 -13.38
C TYR A 119 -18.09 22.42 -13.62
N LEU A 120 -17.76 23.37 -12.74
CA LEU A 120 -18.16 24.78 -12.87
C LEU A 120 -16.92 25.67 -13.00
N ASN A 121 -17.10 26.86 -13.59
CA ASN A 121 -16.02 27.81 -13.86
C ASN A 121 -15.98 28.97 -12.84
N ILE A 122 -16.32 28.69 -11.58
CA ILE A 122 -16.38 29.70 -10.52
C ILE A 122 -14.98 29.94 -9.96
N VAL A 123 -14.63 31.21 -9.79
CA VAL A 123 -13.28 31.65 -9.41
C VAL A 123 -13.10 31.77 -7.89
N SER A 124 -14.15 32.13 -7.17
CA SER A 124 -14.12 32.34 -5.72
C SER A 124 -15.41 31.86 -5.05
N LEU A 125 -15.28 31.41 -3.79
CA LEU A 125 -16.40 31.27 -2.88
C LEU A 125 -16.50 32.50 -1.98
N GLU A 126 -17.55 33.27 -2.20
CA GLU A 126 -17.80 34.52 -1.49
C GLU A 126 -18.50 34.29 -0.15
N GLU A 127 -18.55 35.35 0.65
CA GLU A 127 -19.27 35.34 1.91
C GLU A 127 -20.74 34.96 1.71
N GLN A 128 -21.29 34.22 2.67
CA GLN A 128 -22.71 33.91 2.75
C GLN A 128 -23.31 33.09 1.59
N ASN A 129 -22.49 32.55 0.67
CA ASN A 129 -22.95 31.68 -0.43
C ASN A 129 -23.84 30.53 0.07
N PHE A 130 -23.62 30.03 1.29
CA PHE A 130 -24.35 28.90 1.86
C PHE A 130 -25.07 29.19 3.20
N HIS A 131 -25.09 30.44 3.69
CA HIS A 131 -25.40 30.76 5.10
C HIS A 131 -26.78 30.34 5.62
N LYS A 132 -27.79 30.14 4.76
CA LYS A 132 -29.14 29.70 5.17
C LYS A 132 -29.38 28.20 5.03
N LEU A 133 -28.39 27.43 4.60
CA LEU A 133 -28.49 25.99 4.39
C LEU A 133 -28.23 25.21 5.71
N GLY A 134 -28.91 25.55 6.80
CA GLY A 134 -28.68 24.92 8.12
C GLY A 134 -29.01 23.42 8.17
N GLY A 135 -29.82 22.92 7.24
CA GLY A 135 -30.11 21.50 7.05
C GLY A 135 -29.00 20.72 6.33
N LEU A 136 -28.04 21.41 5.71
CA LEU A 136 -27.02 20.79 4.88
C LEU A 136 -26.08 19.93 5.73
N ARG A 137 -25.85 18.71 5.27
CA ARG A 137 -24.91 17.74 5.88
C ARG A 137 -23.77 17.41 4.95
N GLY A 138 -23.96 17.62 3.65
CA GLY A 138 -22.99 17.28 2.63
C GLY A 138 -22.82 18.37 1.59
N LEU A 139 -21.57 18.77 1.36
CA LEU A 139 -21.20 19.71 0.31
C LEU A 139 -20.06 19.13 -0.52
N GLU A 140 -20.29 19.02 -1.83
CA GLU A 140 -19.28 18.62 -2.81
C GLU A 140 -19.04 19.76 -3.79
N ILE A 141 -17.78 20.16 -3.91
CA ILE A 141 -17.26 21.10 -4.89
C ILE A 141 -16.16 20.35 -5.63
N ASP A 142 -16.43 19.97 -6.88
CA ASP A 142 -15.55 19.10 -7.64
C ASP A 142 -15.31 19.62 -9.05
N HIS A 143 -14.06 19.58 -9.51
CA HIS A 143 -13.66 20.07 -10.84
C HIS A 143 -14.03 21.53 -11.07
N TRP A 144 -13.53 22.43 -10.21
CA TRP A 144 -13.61 23.89 -10.41
C TRP A 144 -12.21 24.43 -10.70
N PRO A 145 -11.73 24.37 -11.96
CA PRO A 145 -10.32 24.59 -12.30
C PRO A 145 -9.83 26.01 -12.02
N PHE A 146 -10.74 26.98 -11.87
CA PHE A 146 -10.41 28.38 -11.59
C PHE A 146 -10.63 28.78 -10.13
N LEU A 147 -11.10 27.88 -9.27
CA LEU A 147 -11.34 28.20 -7.87
C LEU A 147 -10.02 28.30 -7.11
N GLU A 148 -9.64 29.53 -6.78
CA GLU A 148 -8.38 29.83 -6.09
C GLU A 148 -8.59 30.37 -4.68
N TYR A 149 -9.74 30.99 -4.42
CA TYR A 149 -10.03 31.67 -3.16
C TYR A 149 -11.34 31.19 -2.51
N ILE A 150 -11.25 30.89 -1.21
CA ILE A 150 -12.40 30.54 -0.37
C ILE A 150 -12.43 31.49 0.82
N SER A 151 -13.47 32.33 0.88
CA SER A 151 -13.65 33.26 1.99
C SER A 151 -13.79 32.52 3.33
N PRO A 152 -13.21 33.03 4.44
CA PRO A 152 -13.37 32.47 5.79
C PRO A 152 -14.83 32.37 6.26
N TYR A 153 -15.75 33.13 5.67
CA TYR A 153 -17.17 33.13 6.03
C TYR A 153 -18.05 32.40 5.01
N SER A 154 -17.46 31.74 4.00
CA SER A 154 -18.19 31.00 2.97
C SER A 154 -19.07 29.88 3.55
N PHE A 155 -18.56 29.15 4.55
CA PHE A 155 -19.25 28.04 5.21
C PHE A 155 -19.90 28.41 6.55
N GLN A 156 -20.01 29.71 6.86
CA GLN A 156 -20.61 30.14 8.13
C GLN A 156 -22.08 29.71 8.25
N GLY A 157 -22.45 29.16 9.42
CA GLY A 157 -23.80 28.69 9.69
C GLY A 157 -24.12 27.28 9.18
N LEU A 158 -23.16 26.61 8.53
CA LEU A 158 -23.30 25.21 8.12
C LEU A 158 -22.95 24.25 9.26
N SER A 159 -23.59 23.08 9.25
CA SER A 159 -23.28 21.96 10.16
C SER A 159 -23.06 20.69 9.36
N LEU A 160 -21.96 20.69 8.60
CA LEU A 160 -21.62 19.61 7.67
C LEU A 160 -21.11 18.37 8.40
N SER A 161 -21.45 17.21 7.87
CA SER A 161 -20.86 15.91 8.21
C SER A 161 -19.73 15.54 7.25
N TRP A 162 -19.84 15.92 5.98
CA TRP A 162 -18.78 15.74 4.99
C TRP A 162 -18.64 16.96 4.08
N LEU A 163 -17.39 17.25 3.70
CA LEU A 163 -17.02 18.35 2.82
C LEU A 163 -15.93 17.86 1.87
N PHE A 164 -16.24 17.86 0.58
CA PHE A 164 -15.31 17.50 -0.46
C PHE A 164 -15.07 18.71 -1.36
N ILE A 165 -13.81 19.14 -1.44
CA ILE A 165 -13.35 20.20 -2.34
C ILE A 165 -12.20 19.58 -3.13
N THR A 166 -12.48 19.06 -4.31
CA THR A 166 -11.52 18.25 -5.10
C THR A 166 -11.35 18.81 -6.50
N ASN A 167 -10.17 18.60 -7.09
CA ASN A 167 -9.87 19.06 -8.44
C ASN A 167 -10.12 20.58 -8.62
N THR A 168 -9.60 21.38 -7.70
CA THR A 168 -9.65 22.85 -7.73
C THR A 168 -8.24 23.45 -7.68
N ASN A 169 -8.12 24.77 -7.72
CA ASN A 169 -6.83 25.47 -7.73
C ASN A 169 -6.44 26.07 -6.36
N ILE A 170 -7.02 25.58 -5.25
CA ILE A 170 -6.66 26.05 -3.91
C ILE A 170 -5.24 25.57 -3.53
N THR A 171 -4.39 26.49 -3.10
CA THR A 171 -2.97 26.23 -2.80
C THR A 171 -2.68 26.00 -1.32
N THR A 172 -3.64 26.30 -0.46
CA THR A 172 -3.56 26.11 1.00
C THR A 172 -4.86 25.52 1.54
N VAL A 173 -4.78 24.90 2.72
CA VAL A 173 -6.00 24.49 3.44
C VAL A 173 -6.74 25.75 3.92
N PRO A 174 -8.03 25.93 3.59
CA PRO A 174 -8.79 27.13 3.94
C PRO A 174 -9.22 27.09 5.43
N SER A 175 -8.26 27.14 6.34
CA SER A 175 -8.46 26.99 7.79
C SER A 175 -9.52 27.96 8.36
N GLY A 176 -9.52 29.20 7.88
CA GLY A 176 -10.52 30.21 8.25
C GLY A 176 -11.96 29.77 7.93
N ALA A 177 -12.19 29.15 6.77
CA ALA A 177 -13.51 28.67 6.34
C ALA A 177 -13.93 27.39 7.08
N LEU A 178 -12.96 26.56 7.49
CA LEU A 178 -13.20 25.29 8.16
C LEU A 178 -13.45 25.44 9.67
N ARG A 179 -13.04 26.56 10.28
CA ARG A 179 -13.04 26.82 11.73
C ARG A 179 -14.33 26.45 12.47
N ASN A 180 -15.50 26.64 11.86
CA ASN A 180 -16.81 26.41 12.51
C ASN A 180 -17.44 25.04 12.19
N LEU A 181 -16.77 24.20 11.39
CA LEU A 181 -17.30 22.90 10.96
C LEU A 181 -17.01 21.81 12.01
N ILE A 182 -17.42 22.05 13.26
CA ILE A 182 -17.13 21.19 14.41
C ILE A 182 -17.71 19.77 14.28
N ASN A 183 -18.76 19.58 13.49
CA ASN A 183 -19.44 18.30 13.27
C ASN A 183 -18.90 17.53 12.04
N LEU A 184 -17.87 18.06 11.38
CA LEU A 184 -17.32 17.46 10.18
C LEU A 184 -16.61 16.16 10.53
N SER A 185 -17.05 15.06 9.91
CA SER A 185 -16.45 13.73 10.09
C SER A 185 -15.55 13.32 8.92
N SER A 186 -15.79 13.84 7.72
CA SER A 186 -14.99 13.50 6.53
C SER A 186 -14.63 14.75 5.73
N LEU A 187 -13.35 14.94 5.46
CA LEU A 187 -12.80 16.04 4.68
C LEU A 187 -11.95 15.48 3.55
N ASN A 188 -12.26 15.88 2.32
CA ASN A 188 -11.48 15.54 1.15
C ASN A 188 -11.03 16.80 0.42
N LEU A 189 -9.71 17.02 0.40
CA LEU A 189 -9.04 18.11 -0.30
C LEU A 189 -8.06 17.55 -1.36
N SER A 190 -8.30 16.34 -1.84
CA SER A 190 -7.45 15.67 -2.84
C SER A 190 -7.45 16.42 -4.18
N HIS A 191 -6.35 16.29 -4.90
CA HIS A 191 -6.16 16.89 -6.23
C HIS A 191 -6.30 18.42 -6.26
N ASN A 192 -5.91 19.09 -5.17
CA ASN A 192 -5.68 20.53 -5.14
C ASN A 192 -4.18 20.82 -4.98
N PRO A 193 -3.61 21.90 -5.51
CA PRO A 193 -2.17 22.18 -5.43
C PRO A 193 -1.69 22.64 -4.03
N ILE A 194 -2.06 21.91 -2.97
CA ILE A 194 -1.68 22.16 -1.58
C ILE A 194 -0.28 21.57 -1.30
N SER A 195 0.73 22.44 -1.31
CA SER A 195 2.14 22.06 -1.15
C SER A 195 2.58 21.91 0.31
N VAL A 196 1.93 22.60 1.25
CA VAL A 196 2.26 22.58 2.67
C VAL A 196 0.99 22.46 3.51
N LEU A 197 1.00 21.57 4.50
CA LEU A 197 -0.01 21.55 5.56
C LEU A 197 0.53 22.34 6.76
N GLU A 198 -0.03 23.53 6.96
CA GLU A 198 0.41 24.47 7.98
C GLU A 198 0.06 24.01 9.41
N SER A 199 0.86 24.46 10.37
CA SER A 199 0.65 24.22 11.80
C SER A 199 -0.77 24.64 12.21
N TRP A 200 -1.52 23.75 12.88
CA TRP A 200 -2.89 24.01 13.38
C TRP A 200 -3.95 24.32 12.31
N ALA A 201 -3.67 24.07 11.02
CA ALA A 201 -4.61 24.36 9.93
C ALA A 201 -5.98 23.66 10.09
N LEU A 202 -6.04 22.55 10.83
CA LEU A 202 -7.23 21.72 11.04
C LEU A 202 -7.66 21.65 12.51
N ARG A 203 -7.17 22.57 13.37
CA ARG A 203 -7.30 22.50 14.83
C ARG A 203 -8.73 22.37 15.35
N ASP A 204 -9.68 23.03 14.71
CA ASP A 204 -11.06 23.10 15.18
C ASP A 204 -11.91 21.89 14.73
N LEU A 205 -11.38 21.03 13.86
CA LEU A 205 -12.08 19.85 13.32
C LEU A 205 -12.01 18.64 14.26
N VAL A 206 -12.47 18.83 15.49
CA VAL A 206 -12.31 17.88 16.61
C VAL A 206 -12.99 16.52 16.39
N ASN A 207 -14.06 16.46 15.57
CA ASN A 207 -14.81 15.25 15.25
C ASN A 207 -14.41 14.61 13.91
N LEU A 208 -13.35 15.11 13.26
CA LEU A 208 -12.90 14.60 11.97
C LEU A 208 -12.35 13.18 12.11
N LYS A 209 -12.85 12.27 11.29
CA LYS A 209 -12.48 10.84 11.26
C LYS A 209 -11.66 10.50 10.03
N ASP A 210 -12.02 11.09 8.88
CA ASP A 210 -11.39 10.79 7.60
C ASP A 210 -10.83 12.06 6.97
N LEU A 211 -9.53 12.06 6.68
CA LEU A 211 -8.84 13.14 5.98
C LEU A 211 -8.15 12.60 4.73
N HIS A 212 -8.53 13.16 3.58
CA HIS A 212 -7.97 12.82 2.28
C HIS A 212 -7.28 14.04 1.67
N LEU A 213 -5.98 13.89 1.41
CA LEU A 213 -5.10 14.86 0.75
C LEU A 213 -4.29 14.11 -0.32
N VAL A 214 -4.98 13.35 -1.18
CA VAL A 214 -4.33 12.54 -2.22
C VAL A 214 -3.92 13.44 -3.39
N GLY A 215 -2.70 13.28 -3.90
CA GLY A 215 -2.33 13.98 -5.15
C GLY A 215 -2.32 15.50 -5.04
N THR A 216 -2.01 16.07 -3.87
CA THR A 216 -2.04 17.53 -3.67
C THR A 216 -0.71 18.23 -3.92
N ASN A 217 0.33 17.47 -4.33
CA ASN A 217 1.73 17.92 -4.36
C ASN A 217 2.28 18.30 -2.97
N LEU A 218 1.73 17.71 -1.90
CA LEU A 218 2.17 17.98 -0.54
C LEU A 218 3.66 17.62 -0.37
N MET A 219 4.47 18.60 0.01
CA MET A 219 5.91 18.45 0.24
C MET A 219 6.25 18.29 1.71
N CYS A 220 5.49 18.96 2.59
CA CYS A 220 5.75 18.98 4.02
C CYS A 220 4.45 19.09 4.82
N VAL A 221 4.38 18.34 5.92
CA VAL A 221 3.41 18.56 7.01
C VAL A 221 4.16 19.20 8.16
N GLN A 222 3.87 20.48 8.44
CA GLN A 222 4.51 21.21 9.52
C GLN A 222 4.22 20.57 10.90
N PRO A 223 5.08 20.79 11.91
CA PRO A 223 4.80 20.39 13.28
C PRO A 223 3.41 20.85 13.73
N TYR A 224 2.65 19.97 14.39
CA TYR A 224 1.25 20.24 14.78
C TYR A 224 0.29 20.54 13.62
N GLY A 225 0.64 20.23 12.35
CA GLY A 225 -0.26 20.43 11.21
C GLY A 225 -1.55 19.59 11.28
N LEU A 226 -1.51 18.44 11.95
CA LEU A 226 -2.66 17.60 12.29
C LEU A 226 -3.13 17.81 13.74
N GLY A 227 -2.64 18.86 14.41
CA GLY A 227 -3.01 19.19 15.77
C GLY A 227 -4.52 19.44 15.89
N GLY A 228 -5.15 18.94 16.95
CA GLY A 228 -6.59 19.06 17.20
C GLY A 228 -7.48 17.94 16.65
N LEU A 229 -6.96 17.10 15.74
CA LEU A 229 -7.70 15.96 15.15
C LEU A 229 -7.81 14.77 16.12
N GLN A 230 -8.62 14.90 17.17
CA GLN A 230 -8.71 13.92 18.26
C GLN A 230 -9.40 12.61 17.87
N GLN A 231 -10.27 12.62 16.85
CA GLN A 231 -11.07 11.46 16.43
C GLN A 231 -10.62 10.85 15.09
N ILE A 232 -9.48 11.26 14.55
CA ILE A 232 -9.02 10.81 13.24
C ILE A 232 -8.75 9.30 13.23
N ARG A 233 -9.30 8.61 12.23
CA ARG A 233 -9.13 7.16 12.02
C ARG A 233 -8.39 6.88 10.72
N LEU A 234 -8.69 7.64 9.68
CA LEU A 234 -8.09 7.47 8.36
C LEU A 234 -7.39 8.76 7.93
N LEU A 235 -6.09 8.64 7.66
CA LEU A 235 -5.28 9.69 7.05
C LEU A 235 -4.71 9.19 5.72
N ASN A 236 -5.11 9.83 4.63
CA ASN A 236 -4.64 9.50 3.30
C ASN A 236 -3.84 10.65 2.68
N LEU A 237 -2.52 10.47 2.65
CA LEU A 237 -1.52 11.36 2.08
C LEU A 237 -0.85 10.72 0.84
N SER A 238 -1.50 9.75 0.20
CA SER A 238 -0.93 9.04 -0.94
C SER A 238 -0.70 9.94 -2.16
N ASN A 239 0.24 9.53 -3.02
CA ASN A 239 0.58 10.21 -4.28
C ASN A 239 0.97 11.68 -4.11
N ASN A 240 1.78 11.99 -3.09
CA ASN A 240 2.29 13.34 -2.84
C ASN A 240 3.81 13.40 -3.08
N ARG A 241 4.45 14.48 -2.62
CA ARG A 241 5.89 14.70 -2.71
C ARG A 241 6.55 14.71 -1.34
N LEU A 242 5.97 13.99 -0.37
CA LEU A 242 6.48 13.92 0.99
C LEU A 242 7.81 13.15 1.01
N VAL A 243 8.83 13.78 1.55
CA VAL A 243 10.14 13.14 1.80
C VAL A 243 10.16 12.51 3.19
N THR A 244 9.46 13.09 4.15
CA THR A 244 9.38 12.57 5.52
C THR A 244 8.05 12.95 6.16
N LEU A 245 7.76 12.34 7.30
CA LEU A 245 6.63 12.64 8.17
C LEU A 245 7.15 12.63 9.60
N GLU A 246 7.37 13.82 10.15
CA GLU A 246 7.93 13.95 11.50
C GLU A 246 6.90 13.56 12.57
N GLU A 247 7.37 12.92 13.64
CA GLU A 247 6.53 12.49 14.76
C GLU A 247 5.76 13.67 15.39
N GLY A 248 6.38 14.85 15.44
CA GLY A 248 5.76 16.08 15.94
C GLY A 248 4.50 16.52 15.17
N SER A 249 4.36 16.10 13.90
CA SER A 249 3.16 16.35 13.12
C SER A 249 1.98 15.48 13.53
N PHE A 250 2.23 14.39 14.29
CA PHE A 250 1.25 13.37 14.68
C PHE A 250 0.95 13.35 16.20
N HIS A 251 1.41 14.34 16.97
CA HIS A 251 1.27 14.37 18.43
C HIS A 251 -0.20 14.24 18.94
N SER A 252 -1.18 14.66 18.15
CA SER A 252 -2.61 14.61 18.52
C SER A 252 -3.40 13.43 17.95
N VAL A 253 -2.82 12.61 17.06
CA VAL A 253 -3.55 11.59 16.27
C VAL A 253 -3.38 10.17 16.83
N ASN A 254 -3.54 10.02 18.13
CA ASN A 254 -3.40 8.75 18.83
C ASN A 254 -4.46 7.70 18.40
N THR A 255 -5.59 8.17 17.88
CA THR A 255 -6.72 7.38 17.40
C THR A 255 -6.57 6.85 15.97
N LEU A 256 -5.47 7.21 15.27
CA LEU A 256 -5.25 6.83 13.88
C LEU A 256 -5.15 5.31 13.71
N GLU A 257 -6.03 4.76 12.88
CA GLU A 257 -6.14 3.32 12.57
C GLU A 257 -5.54 3.02 11.19
N MET A 258 -5.75 3.90 10.21
CA MET A 258 -5.32 3.73 8.83
C MET A 258 -4.47 4.91 8.36
N LEU A 259 -3.27 4.61 7.85
CA LEU A 259 -2.35 5.58 7.28
C LEU A 259 -1.99 5.16 5.86
N ARG A 260 -2.32 5.99 4.86
CA ARG A 260 -1.89 5.79 3.47
C ARG A 260 -0.89 6.87 3.09
N VAL A 261 0.31 6.44 2.75
CA VAL A 261 1.47 7.29 2.37
C VAL A 261 2.18 6.73 1.14
N ASP A 262 1.58 5.76 0.45
CA ASP A 262 2.07 5.19 -0.80
C ASP A 262 2.17 6.26 -1.90
N GLY A 263 3.08 6.06 -2.86
CA GLY A 263 3.30 7.04 -3.93
C GLY A 263 3.99 8.33 -3.47
N ASN A 264 4.77 8.29 -2.38
CA ASN A 264 5.60 9.40 -1.92
C ASN A 264 7.10 9.07 -2.00
N PRO A 265 7.98 10.05 -2.29
CA PRO A 265 9.43 9.86 -2.33
C PRO A 265 10.07 9.82 -0.93
N LEU A 266 9.64 8.89 -0.08
CA LEU A 266 10.02 8.82 1.33
C LEU A 266 11.53 8.52 1.51
N SER A 267 12.18 9.29 2.40
CA SER A 267 13.52 9.04 2.92
C SER A 267 13.42 8.21 4.20
N CYS A 268 13.76 6.93 4.11
CA CYS A 268 13.69 5.98 5.21
C CYS A 268 14.90 6.11 6.15
N ASP A 269 14.88 7.19 6.93
CA ASP A 269 15.80 7.46 8.03
C ASP A 269 15.06 7.44 9.38
N CYS A 270 15.77 7.80 10.47
CA CYS A 270 15.24 7.77 11.83
C CYS A 270 13.98 8.63 12.03
N ARG A 271 13.68 9.61 11.16
CA ARG A 271 12.49 10.46 11.29
C ARG A 271 11.19 9.68 11.02
N LEU A 272 11.26 8.59 10.25
CA LEU A 272 10.11 7.70 9.98
C LEU A 272 10.00 6.53 10.98
N LEU A 273 10.87 6.48 12.01
CA LEU A 273 10.91 5.37 12.95
C LEU A 273 9.58 5.16 13.68
N TRP A 274 8.84 6.23 13.97
CA TRP A 274 7.54 6.14 14.64
C TRP A 274 6.51 5.33 13.82
N ILE A 275 6.54 5.42 12.47
CA ILE A 275 5.66 4.64 11.59
C ILE A 275 5.99 3.15 11.72
N LEU A 276 7.28 2.83 11.73
CA LEU A 276 7.76 1.45 11.90
C LEU A 276 7.42 0.89 13.29
N GLN A 277 7.54 1.70 14.34
CA GLN A 277 7.16 1.34 15.70
C GLN A 277 5.65 1.06 15.82
N ARG A 278 4.82 1.80 15.08
CA ARG A 278 3.36 1.64 15.05
C ARG A 278 2.85 0.65 13.99
N ARG A 279 3.72 -0.12 13.32
CA ARG A 279 3.32 -1.07 12.26
C ARG A 279 2.29 -2.14 12.66
N LYS A 280 2.19 -2.46 13.95
CA LYS A 280 1.23 -3.44 14.48
C LYS A 280 -0.16 -2.83 14.72
N THR A 281 -0.22 -1.51 14.90
CA THR A 281 -1.45 -0.77 15.22
C THR A 281 -1.97 0.03 14.03
N LEU A 282 -1.11 0.40 13.09
CA LEU A 282 -1.47 1.09 11.85
C LEU A 282 -1.74 0.10 10.71
N ASN A 283 -2.87 0.28 10.05
CA ASN A 283 -3.24 -0.39 8.81
C ASN A 283 -2.82 0.45 7.60
N PHE A 284 -2.15 -0.17 6.63
CA PHE A 284 -1.72 0.45 5.36
C PHE A 284 -2.61 0.05 4.17
N ASP A 285 -3.72 -0.64 4.41
CA ASP A 285 -4.68 -1.07 3.39
C ASP A 285 -4.04 -1.86 2.23
N GLY A 286 -3.08 -2.73 2.56
CA GLY A 286 -2.33 -3.51 1.57
C GLY A 286 -1.35 -2.69 0.71
N LYS A 287 -1.26 -1.37 0.89
CA LYS A 287 -0.35 -0.47 0.17
C LYS A 287 0.71 0.10 1.11
N PHE A 288 1.76 -0.66 1.33
CA PHE A 288 2.84 -0.27 2.24
C PHE A 288 3.66 0.91 1.70
N PRO A 289 4.17 1.81 2.58
CA PRO A 289 5.13 2.83 2.18
C PRO A 289 6.39 2.19 1.57
N VAL A 290 6.87 2.78 0.48
CA VAL A 290 8.12 2.37 -0.19
C VAL A 290 9.16 3.46 0.00
N CYS A 291 10.38 3.05 0.33
CA CYS A 291 11.51 3.96 0.46
C CYS A 291 12.02 4.39 -0.91
N ALA A 292 12.07 5.70 -1.16
CA ALA A 292 12.78 6.25 -2.30
C ALA A 292 14.25 6.56 -1.96
N ARG A 293 14.60 6.73 -0.69
CA ARG A 293 15.98 6.98 -0.24
C ARG A 293 16.22 6.33 1.14
N PRO A 294 17.48 6.01 1.51
CA PRO A 294 18.67 6.08 0.65
C PRO A 294 18.69 4.93 -0.38
N ALA A 295 19.60 4.97 -1.37
CA ALA A 295 19.56 4.08 -2.53
C ALA A 295 19.64 2.59 -2.14
N GLU A 296 20.26 2.29 -1.01
CA GLU A 296 20.44 0.96 -0.44
C GLU A 296 19.10 0.32 -0.02
N VAL A 297 18.07 1.13 0.22
CA VAL A 297 16.72 0.70 0.64
C VAL A 297 15.69 0.88 -0.47
N GLN A 298 16.11 1.31 -1.67
CA GLN A 298 15.25 1.34 -2.86
C GLN A 298 14.97 -0.10 -3.33
N VAL A 299 14.03 -0.78 -2.68
CA VAL A 299 13.58 -2.09 -3.14
C VAL A 299 12.55 -1.88 -4.23
N THR A 300 13.01 -1.88 -5.48
CA THR A 300 12.10 -2.11 -6.62
C THR A 300 11.79 -3.61 -6.69
N PRO A 301 10.52 -4.03 -6.78
CA PRO A 301 10.18 -5.43 -7.06
C PRO A 301 10.42 -5.70 -8.54
N THR A 302 11.68 -5.73 -8.96
CA THR A 302 12.08 -6.08 -10.33
C THR A 302 13.42 -6.81 -10.28
N LEU A 303 13.48 -7.97 -10.94
CA LEU A 303 14.66 -8.83 -11.16
C LEU A 303 16.01 -8.24 -10.71
N VAL A 304 16.65 -8.88 -9.73
CA VAL A 304 18.07 -8.62 -9.46
C VAL A 304 18.90 -9.41 -10.49
N SER A 305 19.14 -8.82 -11.66
CA SER A 305 20.20 -9.28 -12.57
C SER A 305 21.53 -8.67 -12.15
N GLY A 306 22.40 -9.47 -11.51
CA GLY A 306 23.83 -9.19 -11.43
C GLY A 306 24.35 -8.30 -10.28
N GLY A 307 23.60 -8.11 -9.19
CA GLY A 307 24.07 -7.38 -8.00
C GLY A 307 24.09 -8.23 -6.72
N ALA A 308 25.15 -8.14 -5.92
CA ALA A 308 25.22 -8.78 -4.60
C ALA A 308 24.14 -8.19 -3.66
N VAL A 309 23.36 -9.05 -2.99
CA VAL A 309 22.32 -8.64 -2.03
C VAL A 309 22.86 -8.83 -0.61
N SER A 310 23.11 -7.73 0.09
CA SER A 310 23.53 -7.73 1.51
C SER A 310 22.48 -7.00 2.36
N PRO A 311 21.56 -7.70 3.04
CA PRO A 311 20.73 -7.09 4.07
C PRO A 311 21.59 -6.90 5.34
N THR A 312 22.08 -5.69 5.55
CA THR A 312 22.73 -5.28 6.80
C THR A 312 21.66 -4.98 7.86
N LEU A 313 21.55 -5.87 8.85
CA LEU A 313 20.79 -5.75 10.10
C LEU A 313 19.27 -6.08 10.04
N VAL A 314 18.92 -7.30 10.46
CA VAL A 314 17.53 -7.71 10.72
C VAL A 314 17.40 -8.11 12.19
N SER A 315 16.62 -7.35 12.96
CA SER A 315 16.17 -7.78 14.29
C SER A 315 14.71 -8.22 14.21
N GLY A 316 14.44 -9.49 14.50
CA GLY A 316 13.10 -9.98 14.86
C GLY A 316 12.11 -10.31 13.74
N GLY A 317 12.54 -10.60 12.51
CA GLY A 317 11.65 -11.07 11.44
C GLY A 317 12.29 -12.05 10.46
N ALA A 318 11.50 -12.95 9.89
CA ALA A 318 11.94 -13.86 8.82
C ALA A 318 12.35 -13.07 7.57
N VAL A 319 13.51 -13.38 7.00
CA VAL A 319 14.01 -12.80 5.74
C VAL A 319 13.58 -13.70 4.60
N THR A 320 12.72 -13.21 3.71
CA THR A 320 12.36 -13.89 2.46
C THR A 320 13.09 -13.22 1.28
N PRO A 321 14.20 -13.78 0.77
CA PRO A 321 14.86 -13.34 -0.46
C PRO A 321 14.01 -13.65 -1.70
N PRO A 322 14.34 -13.11 -2.88
CA PRO A 322 13.64 -13.40 -4.13
C PRO A 322 13.66 -14.89 -4.50
N THR A 323 12.65 -15.34 -5.26
CA THR A 323 12.42 -16.73 -5.69
C THR A 323 13.46 -17.30 -6.66
N LEU A 324 14.27 -16.46 -7.31
CA LEU A 324 15.28 -16.85 -8.30
C LEU A 324 16.52 -15.96 -8.18
N VAL A 325 17.72 -16.57 -8.12
CA VAL A 325 19.01 -15.83 -8.14
C VAL A 325 19.89 -16.39 -9.27
N SER A 326 20.26 -15.54 -10.22
CA SER A 326 21.21 -15.84 -11.29
C SER A 326 22.47 -14.97 -11.14
N GLY A 327 23.61 -15.58 -10.83
CA GLY A 327 24.94 -14.94 -10.95
C GLY A 327 25.36 -13.93 -9.87
N GLY A 328 24.69 -13.85 -8.72
CA GLY A 328 25.08 -12.98 -7.59
C GLY A 328 25.36 -13.76 -6.30
N ALA A 329 26.27 -13.24 -5.45
CA ALA A 329 26.51 -13.77 -4.10
C ALA A 329 25.48 -13.24 -3.10
N VAL A 330 24.98 -14.11 -2.21
CA VAL A 330 24.03 -13.74 -1.12
C VAL A 330 24.74 -13.91 0.22
N THR A 331 24.97 -12.80 0.92
CA THR A 331 25.65 -12.75 2.23
C THR A 331 24.77 -12.09 3.29
N PRO A 332 23.94 -12.84 4.03
CA PRO A 332 23.25 -12.30 5.19
C PRO A 332 24.23 -12.15 6.36
N THR A 333 24.44 -10.91 6.83
CA THR A 333 25.56 -10.59 7.73
C THR A 333 25.27 -10.78 9.23
N LEU A 334 24.01 -10.93 9.67
CA LEU A 334 23.70 -11.23 11.08
C LEU A 334 22.23 -11.64 11.27
N VAL A 335 21.96 -12.82 11.84
CA VAL A 335 20.60 -13.25 12.21
C VAL A 335 20.56 -13.63 13.69
N SER A 336 19.81 -12.86 14.47
CA SER A 336 19.46 -13.16 15.86
C SER A 336 18.02 -13.70 15.90
N GLY A 337 17.86 -15.00 16.16
CA GLY A 337 16.59 -15.60 16.57
C GLY A 337 15.52 -15.83 15.48
N GLY A 338 15.87 -15.87 14.19
CA GLY A 338 14.92 -16.15 13.09
C GLY A 338 15.40 -17.26 12.13
N ALA A 339 14.47 -17.94 11.46
CA ALA A 339 14.78 -18.90 10.39
C ALA A 339 15.12 -18.16 9.08
N VAL A 340 16.21 -18.55 8.42
CA VAL A 340 16.60 -18.03 7.10
C VAL A 340 16.12 -19.03 6.05
N THR A 341 15.24 -18.60 5.15
CA THR A 341 14.84 -19.40 3.98
C THR A 341 15.55 -18.83 2.73
N PRO A 342 16.52 -19.55 2.13
CA PRO A 342 17.17 -19.13 0.90
C PRO A 342 16.27 -19.37 -0.33
N PRO A 343 16.66 -18.85 -1.51
CA PRO A 343 15.91 -19.04 -2.76
C PRO A 343 15.72 -20.52 -3.11
N THR A 344 14.62 -20.84 -3.82
CA THR A 344 14.31 -22.19 -4.30
C THR A 344 15.27 -22.72 -5.38
N LEU A 345 15.96 -21.83 -6.11
CA LEU A 345 16.92 -22.18 -7.17
C LEU A 345 18.11 -21.21 -7.19
N VAL A 346 19.34 -21.74 -7.24
CA VAL A 346 20.58 -20.96 -7.37
C VAL A 346 21.37 -21.45 -8.60
N SER A 347 21.59 -20.56 -9.57
CA SER A 347 22.48 -20.82 -10.72
C SER A 347 23.69 -19.89 -10.68
N GLY A 348 24.89 -20.45 -10.44
CA GLY A 348 26.17 -19.76 -10.61
C GLY A 348 26.58 -18.72 -9.56
N GLY A 349 25.98 -18.71 -8.36
CA GLY A 349 26.35 -17.82 -7.24
C GLY A 349 26.79 -18.56 -5.97
N ALA A 350 27.55 -17.90 -5.09
CA ALA A 350 27.95 -18.41 -3.76
C ALA A 350 27.00 -17.94 -2.65
N VAL A 351 26.65 -18.83 -1.72
CA VAL A 351 25.83 -18.52 -0.54
C VAL A 351 26.67 -18.71 0.71
N THR A 352 26.94 -17.63 1.44
CA THR A 352 27.85 -17.63 2.60
C THR A 352 27.17 -16.96 3.81
N PRO A 353 26.48 -17.72 4.68
CA PRO A 353 25.94 -17.16 5.92
C PRO A 353 27.06 -16.99 6.97
N THR A 354 27.26 -15.78 7.48
CA THR A 354 28.43 -15.44 8.29
C THR A 354 28.31 -15.77 9.79
N LEU A 355 27.10 -15.85 10.35
CA LEU A 355 26.88 -16.25 11.76
C LEU A 355 25.40 -16.62 12.03
N VAL A 356 25.14 -17.83 12.56
CA VAL A 356 23.79 -18.25 13.01
C VAL A 356 23.84 -18.64 14.48
N SER A 357 23.08 -17.91 15.31
CA SER A 357 22.85 -18.20 16.73
C SER A 357 21.42 -18.70 16.90
N GLY A 358 21.26 -20.00 17.18
CA GLY A 358 20.00 -20.58 17.68
C GLY A 358 18.88 -20.86 16.66
N GLY A 359 19.17 -20.95 15.35
CA GLY A 359 18.16 -21.26 14.31
C GLY A 359 18.59 -22.36 13.34
N ALA A 360 17.62 -23.07 12.74
CA ALA A 360 17.88 -24.04 11.67
C ALA A 360 18.15 -23.33 10.33
N VAL A 361 19.16 -23.78 9.59
CA VAL A 361 19.48 -23.30 8.23
C VAL A 361 19.03 -24.35 7.22
N THR A 362 17.99 -24.06 6.44
CA THR A 362 17.55 -24.90 5.32
C THR A 362 18.16 -24.37 4.02
N PRO A 363 19.05 -25.08 3.31
CA PRO A 363 19.61 -24.63 2.03
C PRO A 363 18.64 -24.83 0.83
N PRO A 364 18.98 -24.29 -0.37
CA PRO A 364 18.17 -24.45 -1.59
C PRO A 364 17.94 -25.91 -1.99
N THR A 365 16.82 -26.19 -2.66
CA THR A 365 16.45 -27.53 -3.18
C THR A 365 17.34 -28.02 -4.33
N LEU A 366 17.95 -27.11 -5.12
CA LEU A 366 18.81 -27.44 -6.27
C LEU A 366 19.97 -26.44 -6.38
N VAL A 367 21.20 -26.92 -6.59
CA VAL A 367 22.40 -26.08 -6.81
C VAL A 367 23.11 -26.50 -8.10
N SER A 368 23.27 -25.56 -9.05
CA SER A 368 24.08 -25.74 -10.25
C SER A 368 25.22 -24.72 -10.30
N GLY A 369 26.47 -25.18 -10.14
CA GLY A 369 27.69 -24.40 -10.40
C GLY A 369 28.10 -23.35 -9.35
N GLY A 370 27.70 -23.48 -8.08
CA GLY A 370 28.09 -22.56 -6.98
C GLY A 370 28.69 -23.29 -5.75
N ALA A 371 29.37 -22.55 -4.87
CA ALA A 371 29.90 -23.03 -3.58
C ALA A 371 29.02 -22.59 -2.40
N VAL A 372 28.77 -23.50 -1.46
CA VAL A 372 28.04 -23.22 -0.20
C VAL A 372 29.02 -23.44 0.96
N THR A 373 29.31 -22.39 1.72
CA THR A 373 30.27 -22.45 2.84
C THR A 373 29.70 -21.76 4.08
N PRO A 374 29.17 -22.49 5.07
CA PRO A 374 28.85 -21.92 6.38
C PRO A 374 30.11 -21.77 7.25
N THR A 375 30.33 -20.61 7.87
CA THR A 375 31.61 -20.29 8.53
C THR A 375 31.72 -20.74 10.00
N LEU A 376 30.63 -20.82 10.77
CA LEU A 376 30.64 -21.32 12.16
C LEU A 376 29.21 -21.68 12.62
N LEU A 377 29.01 -22.84 13.28
CA LEU A 377 27.71 -23.28 13.84
C LEU A 377 27.82 -23.54 15.35
N SER A 378 26.97 -22.85 16.12
CA SER A 378 26.78 -23.03 17.56
C SER A 378 25.37 -23.58 17.82
N GLY A 379 25.20 -24.89 17.59
CA GLY A 379 23.94 -25.63 17.82
C GLY A 379 22.96 -25.60 16.64
N GLY A 380 22.54 -26.79 16.18
CA GLY A 380 21.56 -27.00 15.10
C GLY A 380 21.96 -28.13 14.14
N ALA A 381 20.97 -28.72 13.43
CA ALA A 381 21.21 -29.69 12.36
C ALA A 381 21.40 -28.99 11.01
N VAL A 382 22.36 -29.46 10.20
CA VAL A 382 22.59 -28.98 8.83
C VAL A 382 22.11 -30.04 7.84
N THR A 383 21.03 -29.77 7.13
CA THR A 383 20.54 -30.62 6.03
C THR A 383 20.99 -30.04 4.69
N PRO A 384 21.75 -30.74 3.84
CA PRO A 384 22.23 -30.22 2.55
C PRO A 384 21.19 -30.34 1.42
N PRO A 385 21.46 -29.76 0.22
CA PRO A 385 20.59 -29.88 -0.95
C PRO A 385 20.39 -31.34 -1.38
N THR A 386 19.22 -31.63 -1.97
CA THR A 386 18.86 -32.95 -2.52
C THR A 386 19.64 -33.35 -3.79
N LEU A 387 20.18 -32.40 -4.56
CA LEU A 387 20.92 -32.67 -5.80
C LEU A 387 22.05 -31.63 -6.01
N VAL A 388 23.26 -32.08 -6.33
CA VAL A 388 24.41 -31.23 -6.65
C VAL A 388 25.01 -31.62 -8.00
N SER A 389 25.08 -30.65 -8.93
CA SER A 389 25.69 -30.81 -10.26
C SER A 389 26.79 -29.76 -10.47
N GLY A 390 28.06 -30.20 -10.52
CA GLY A 390 29.21 -29.38 -10.93
C GLY A 390 29.72 -28.31 -9.95
N GLY A 391 29.38 -28.39 -8.65
CA GLY A 391 29.88 -27.47 -7.60
C GLY A 391 30.57 -28.21 -6.44
N ALA A 392 31.40 -27.48 -5.66
CA ALA A 392 32.05 -27.99 -4.45
C ALA A 392 31.22 -27.66 -3.19
N VAL A 393 31.02 -28.64 -2.31
CA VAL A 393 30.32 -28.47 -1.03
C VAL A 393 31.33 -28.66 0.11
N THR A 394 31.63 -27.57 0.83
CA THR A 394 32.54 -27.57 1.99
C THR A 394 31.76 -27.30 3.28
N PRO A 395 31.59 -28.30 4.17
CA PRO A 395 31.01 -28.12 5.50
C PRO A 395 31.96 -27.35 6.44
N PRO A 396 31.49 -26.89 7.63
CA PRO A 396 32.27 -26.09 8.56
C PRO A 396 33.52 -26.81 9.07
N THR A 397 34.55 -26.05 9.46
CA THR A 397 35.81 -26.54 10.04
C THR A 397 35.67 -27.16 11.44
N LEU A 398 34.55 -26.93 12.16
CA LEU A 398 34.33 -27.46 13.51
C LEU A 398 32.84 -27.78 13.74
N VAL A 399 32.52 -28.99 14.21
CA VAL A 399 31.17 -29.41 14.62
C VAL A 399 31.25 -30.00 16.04
N SER A 400 30.56 -29.39 17.01
CA SER A 400 30.62 -29.84 18.41
C SER A 400 29.49 -30.80 18.81
N VAL A 401 28.26 -30.61 18.33
CA VAL A 401 27.09 -31.47 18.65
C VAL A 401 26.02 -31.38 17.54
N GLY A 402 26.03 -32.30 16.56
CA GLY A 402 25.00 -32.35 15.50
C GLY A 402 25.30 -33.41 14.41
N ALA A 403 24.26 -33.99 13.80
CA ALA A 403 24.40 -34.92 12.69
C ALA A 403 24.64 -34.18 11.36
N VAL A 404 25.60 -34.65 10.55
CA VAL A 404 25.89 -34.13 9.22
C VAL A 404 25.52 -35.21 8.20
N THR A 405 24.38 -35.04 7.54
CA THR A 405 23.97 -35.87 6.40
C THR A 405 24.42 -35.19 5.10
N PRO A 406 25.05 -35.86 4.13
CA PRO A 406 25.39 -35.31 2.81
C PRO A 406 24.25 -35.47 1.77
N PRO A 407 24.38 -34.88 0.56
CA PRO A 407 23.39 -35.02 -0.52
C PRO A 407 23.15 -36.47 -0.94
N THR A 408 21.94 -36.77 -1.42
CA THR A 408 21.56 -38.11 -1.92
C THR A 408 22.21 -38.49 -3.25
N LEU A 409 22.55 -37.52 -4.12
CA LEU A 409 23.18 -37.72 -5.43
C LEU A 409 24.23 -36.64 -5.73
N VAL A 410 25.43 -37.04 -6.19
CA VAL A 410 26.51 -36.11 -6.61
C VAL A 410 27.02 -36.48 -8.00
N SER A 411 27.01 -35.53 -8.93
CA SER A 411 27.63 -35.68 -10.27
C SER A 411 28.66 -34.58 -10.54
N GLY A 412 29.94 -34.95 -10.66
CA GLY A 412 31.01 -34.07 -11.17
C GLY A 412 31.59 -33.01 -10.20
N GLY A 413 31.61 -33.25 -8.88
CA GLY A 413 32.21 -32.35 -7.88
C GLY A 413 32.94 -33.09 -6.75
N ALA A 414 33.80 -32.37 -5.99
CA ALA A 414 34.49 -32.91 -4.82
C ALA A 414 33.69 -32.66 -3.52
N VAL A 415 33.61 -33.68 -2.66
CA VAL A 415 32.97 -33.59 -1.34
C VAL A 415 34.05 -33.82 -0.28
N THR A 416 34.38 -32.78 0.48
CA THR A 416 35.35 -32.83 1.58
C THR A 416 34.61 -32.71 2.92
N PRO A 417 34.64 -33.71 3.82
CA PRO A 417 34.04 -33.65 5.15
C PRO A 417 34.87 -32.81 6.14
N PRO A 418 34.33 -32.50 7.35
CA PRO A 418 35.03 -31.72 8.37
C PRO A 418 36.36 -32.36 8.80
N THR A 419 37.34 -31.53 9.16
CA THR A 419 38.67 -31.96 9.63
C THR A 419 38.67 -32.62 11.02
N LEU A 420 37.67 -32.33 11.87
CA LEU A 420 37.53 -32.88 13.23
C LEU A 420 36.05 -33.16 13.56
N VAL A 421 35.72 -34.37 14.01
CA VAL A 421 34.36 -34.75 14.46
C VAL A 421 34.42 -35.31 15.89
N SER A 422 33.61 -34.75 16.78
CA SER A 422 33.45 -35.18 18.19
C SER A 422 32.00 -35.57 18.44
N GLY A 423 31.70 -36.87 18.55
CA GLY A 423 30.42 -37.37 19.07
C GLY A 423 29.22 -37.42 18.11
N GLY A 424 29.42 -37.56 16.79
CA GLY A 424 28.33 -37.68 15.80
C GLY A 424 28.60 -38.75 14.72
N ALA A 425 27.53 -39.27 14.09
CA ALA A 425 27.63 -40.22 12.98
C ALA A 425 27.83 -39.49 11.64
N VAL A 426 28.73 -40.01 10.78
CA VAL A 426 28.98 -39.49 9.43
C VAL A 426 28.64 -40.58 8.42
N THR A 427 27.58 -40.37 7.63
CA THR A 427 27.15 -41.26 6.54
C THR A 427 27.45 -40.61 5.20
N PRO A 428 28.17 -41.22 4.25
CA PRO A 428 28.45 -40.63 2.93
C PRO A 428 27.25 -40.74 1.94
N PRO A 429 27.32 -40.09 0.76
CA PRO A 429 26.27 -40.16 -0.27
C PRO A 429 25.97 -41.60 -0.74
N THR A 430 24.72 -41.86 -1.12
CA THR A 430 24.27 -43.15 -1.66
C THR A 430 24.82 -43.48 -3.06
N LEU A 431 25.05 -42.48 -3.91
CA LEU A 431 25.54 -42.66 -5.29
C LEU A 431 26.54 -41.55 -5.67
N VAL A 432 27.72 -41.93 -6.19
CA VAL A 432 28.75 -41.01 -6.68
C VAL A 432 29.16 -41.37 -8.11
N SER A 433 29.09 -40.42 -9.05
CA SER A 433 29.66 -40.56 -10.41
C SER A 433 30.67 -39.45 -10.71
N GLY A 434 31.94 -39.84 -10.91
CA GLY A 434 32.99 -38.96 -11.45
C GLY A 434 33.62 -37.92 -10.49
N GLY A 435 33.61 -38.15 -9.17
CA GLY A 435 34.25 -37.28 -8.17
C GLY A 435 35.07 -38.03 -7.12
N ALA A 436 35.96 -37.34 -6.39
CA ALA A 436 36.75 -37.90 -5.29
C ALA A 436 36.04 -37.72 -3.94
N VAL A 437 36.05 -38.75 -3.10
CA VAL A 437 35.49 -38.72 -1.73
C VAL A 437 36.63 -39.01 -0.75
N THR A 438 37.01 -38.02 0.05
CA THR A 438 38.01 -38.18 1.13
C THR A 438 37.28 -38.21 2.48
N PRO A 439 37.56 -39.17 3.39
CA PRO A 439 36.97 -39.17 4.73
C PRO A 439 37.71 -38.22 5.70
N PRO A 440 37.16 -37.97 6.92
CA PRO A 440 37.81 -37.14 7.94
C PRO A 440 39.19 -37.66 8.35
N THR A 441 40.10 -36.75 8.71
CA THR A 441 41.46 -37.07 9.16
C THR A 441 41.53 -37.73 10.56
N LEU A 442 40.57 -37.43 11.45
CA LEU A 442 40.50 -37.96 12.82
C LEU A 442 39.03 -38.17 13.25
N VAL A 443 38.69 -39.35 13.77
CA VAL A 443 37.35 -39.67 14.30
C VAL A 443 37.48 -40.23 15.72
N SER A 444 36.78 -39.65 16.70
CA SER A 444 36.61 -40.24 18.04
C SER A 444 35.14 -40.52 18.35
N GLY A 445 34.82 -41.79 18.62
CA GLY A 445 33.52 -42.22 19.17
C GLY A 445 32.33 -42.32 18.21
N GLY A 446 32.54 -42.58 16.90
CA GLY A 446 31.46 -42.73 15.91
C GLY A 446 31.73 -43.80 14.83
N ALA A 447 30.68 -44.29 14.17
CA ALA A 447 30.76 -45.26 13.06
C ALA A 447 30.92 -44.55 11.70
N VAL A 448 31.79 -45.09 10.83
CA VAL A 448 32.01 -44.59 9.46
C VAL A 448 31.63 -45.71 8.48
N THR A 449 30.62 -45.46 7.65
CA THR A 449 30.21 -46.38 6.56
C THR A 449 30.64 -45.80 5.22
N PRO A 450 31.10 -46.58 4.23
CA PRO A 450 31.42 -46.08 2.88
C PRO A 450 30.17 -45.99 1.97
N PRO A 451 30.25 -45.32 0.80
CA PRO A 451 29.17 -45.27 -0.19
C PRO A 451 28.75 -46.65 -0.68
N THR A 452 27.47 -46.82 -1.05
CA THR A 452 26.90 -48.09 -1.53
C THR A 452 27.30 -48.44 -2.97
N LEU A 453 27.52 -47.45 -3.83
CA LEU A 453 27.94 -47.66 -5.23
C LEU A 453 28.84 -46.49 -5.71
N VAL A 454 30.01 -46.82 -6.27
CA VAL A 454 30.97 -45.83 -6.81
C VAL A 454 31.30 -46.17 -8.27
N SER A 455 31.13 -45.19 -9.17
CA SER A 455 31.57 -45.30 -10.57
C SER A 455 32.58 -44.19 -10.93
N GLY A 456 33.80 -44.60 -11.31
CA GLY A 456 34.83 -43.70 -11.87
C GLY A 456 35.54 -42.75 -10.89
N GLY A 457 35.55 -43.01 -9.58
CA GLY A 457 36.24 -42.18 -8.56
C GLY A 457 37.13 -42.99 -7.60
N ALA A 458 38.00 -42.31 -6.84
CA ALA A 458 38.87 -42.92 -5.82
C ALA A 458 38.27 -42.78 -4.40
N VAL A 459 38.40 -43.83 -3.58
CA VAL A 459 37.95 -43.86 -2.17
C VAL A 459 39.15 -44.22 -1.29
N THR A 460 39.54 -43.31 -0.38
CA THR A 460 40.58 -43.56 0.62
C THR A 460 39.95 -43.77 2.01
N PRO A 461 40.48 -44.64 2.89
CA PRO A 461 40.02 -44.75 4.28
C PRO A 461 40.55 -43.61 5.18
N PRO A 462 39.97 -43.40 6.39
CA PRO A 462 40.50 -42.46 7.38
C PRO A 462 41.93 -42.82 7.82
N THR A 463 42.74 -41.81 8.16
CA THR A 463 44.13 -41.98 8.61
C THR A 463 44.29 -42.48 10.05
N LEU A 464 43.32 -42.22 10.94
CA LEU A 464 43.32 -42.69 12.33
C LEU A 464 41.87 -42.86 12.83
N VAL A 465 41.53 -44.02 13.40
CA VAL A 465 40.22 -44.32 13.99
C VAL A 465 40.41 -44.80 15.42
N SER A 466 39.72 -44.17 16.38
CA SER A 466 39.68 -44.56 17.79
C SER A 466 38.25 -44.92 18.19
N GLY A 467 38.00 -46.21 18.45
CA GLY A 467 36.74 -46.71 19.04
C GLY A 467 35.54 -46.91 18.09
N GLY A 468 35.74 -47.28 16.82
CA GLY A 468 34.63 -47.51 15.85
C GLY A 468 34.91 -48.59 14.80
N ALA A 469 33.85 -49.08 14.13
CA ALA A 469 33.93 -50.10 13.07
C ALA A 469 33.97 -49.49 11.65
N VAL A 470 34.81 -50.04 10.76
CA VAL A 470 34.92 -49.66 9.34
C VAL A 470 34.53 -50.87 8.47
N THR A 471 33.59 -50.68 7.55
CA THR A 471 33.17 -51.72 6.58
C THR A 471 33.62 -51.37 5.15
N PRO A 472 33.87 -52.34 4.25
CA PRO A 472 34.17 -52.05 2.84
C PRO A 472 32.90 -51.71 2.00
N PRO A 473 33.03 -50.98 0.88
CA PRO A 473 31.91 -50.73 -0.04
C PRO A 473 31.44 -52.01 -0.74
N THR A 474 30.14 -52.09 -1.06
CA THR A 474 29.47 -53.29 -1.57
C THR A 474 29.64 -53.52 -3.08
N LEU A 475 29.86 -52.49 -3.91
CA LEU A 475 30.19 -52.62 -5.34
C LEU A 475 31.04 -51.43 -5.84
N VAL A 476 32.14 -51.69 -6.53
CA VAL A 476 33.03 -50.66 -7.15
C VAL A 476 33.24 -50.99 -8.62
N SER A 477 33.00 -50.04 -9.54
CA SER A 477 33.38 -50.19 -10.95
C SER A 477 34.27 -49.04 -11.41
N GLY A 478 35.52 -49.36 -11.78
CA GLY A 478 36.45 -48.42 -12.45
C GLY A 478 37.25 -47.48 -11.54
N GLY A 479 37.49 -47.81 -10.26
CA GLY A 479 38.29 -47.00 -9.32
C GLY A 479 39.23 -47.85 -8.42
N ALA A 480 40.21 -47.22 -7.78
CA ALA A 480 41.17 -47.86 -6.88
C ALA A 480 40.76 -47.74 -5.40
N VAL A 481 40.95 -48.81 -4.60
CA VAL A 481 40.69 -48.87 -3.15
C VAL A 481 42.00 -49.24 -2.43
N THR A 482 42.43 -48.43 -1.46
CA THR A 482 43.63 -48.69 -0.63
C THR A 482 43.26 -49.16 0.79
N PRO A 483 44.02 -50.06 1.44
CA PRO A 483 43.76 -50.47 2.83
C PRO A 483 44.16 -49.38 3.84
N PRO A 484 43.54 -49.33 5.04
CA PRO A 484 43.95 -48.41 6.10
C PRO A 484 45.34 -48.75 6.65
N THR A 485 46.13 -47.72 7.00
CA THR A 485 47.55 -47.86 7.39
C THR A 485 47.79 -48.12 8.88
N LEU A 486 46.81 -47.98 9.79
CA LEU A 486 46.92 -48.40 11.19
C LEU A 486 45.53 -48.52 11.85
N VAL A 487 45.27 -49.60 12.60
CA VAL A 487 44.09 -49.78 13.47
C VAL A 487 44.62 -50.09 14.87
N GLU A 488 44.44 -49.18 15.84
CA GLU A 488 44.60 -49.53 17.25
C GLU A 488 43.29 -50.13 17.77
N GLN A 489 43.39 -51.32 18.40
CA GLN A 489 42.26 -52.01 19.04
C GLN A 489 41.90 -51.38 20.39
#